data_AF-A0A8S0YXW5-F1
#
_entry.id   AF-A0A8S0YXW5-F1
#
_cell.length_a   1.000
_cell.length_b   1.000
_cell.length_c   1.000
_cell.angle_alpha   90.00
_cell.angle_beta   90.00
_cell.angle_gamma   90.00
#
_symmetry.space_group_name_H-M   'P 1'
#
loop_
_entity.id
_entity.type
_entity.pdbx_description
1 polymer ?
#
loop_
_entity_poly.entity_id
_entity_poly.type
_entity_poly.pdbx_seq_one_letter_code
_entity_poly.pdbx_strand_id
1 'polypeptide(L)'
;MHFLLRALAESASRSCPFYSFQCDDGTCVDLGADCNGKEDCADGSDESDELCKPVVVSSNPSEETGSCVLPSYPGNGRYVVQNVTNARPGQRLENFVLTIICSEGYDIMQANGVITRDKEIHCYNGVWSEQMPKCIPADCIWEGIRGQCVPSSECLSALDDSLKRPALQRCSSSSDKTPSVCCTDCELIKDSSLLLTNPVLGILVKTGTSKAKDKCLEYINTLDYPCKKDSSLRNITVQLDPVKNCYRKVNVQPSRTHYKGRRDALREEFPHMALLGFETPEKTDWKCNGAVISERFVLTAALCLIDRFTNSPVKYIAVGMLSYRDPPELWQRYNVKRAIPHPKYIAPHKYHNIALLETDKEIAFSSAVLPACLQVDDESDTDAYFTGWARRYSEGFSVYNTLQCIYEMRFSTEECQKKFPPTRTLRDGYVNTTQMCYGQKDETGSTCEVKASGSLTSQDHEQCVFTLIGVLSFGLSCTGRGEQNVYSRVKYYVPWIEEIVWPFVNFV
;
A
#
# COMPACT_ATOMS: atom_id res chain seq x y z
N MET A 1 -35.45 -26.47 -53.40
CA MET A 1 -36.36 -25.32 -53.21
C MET A 1 -35.71 -24.42 -52.18
N HIS A 2 -34.86 -23.47 -52.55
CA HIS A 2 -35.18 -22.12 -53.03
C HIS A 2 -36.25 -21.40 -52.20
N PHE A 3 -35.84 -20.38 -51.43
CA PHE A 3 -36.21 -18.95 -51.52
C PHE A 3 -35.71 -18.24 -50.23
N LEU A 4 -34.54 -17.59 -50.20
CA LEU A 4 -34.23 -16.18 -50.51
C LEU A 4 -35.05 -15.09 -49.77
N LEU A 5 -34.30 -14.29 -48.98
CA LEU A 5 -34.38 -12.85 -48.69
C LEU A 5 -35.48 -12.29 -47.75
N ARG A 6 -35.08 -11.78 -46.57
CA ARG A 6 -34.74 -10.34 -46.38
C ARG A 6 -34.18 -10.05 -44.98
N ALA A 7 -33.29 -9.06 -44.97
CA ALA A 7 -32.55 -8.49 -43.85
C ALA A 7 -33.35 -7.48 -43.03
N LEU A 8 -33.02 -7.40 -41.73
CA LEU A 8 -32.97 -6.23 -40.83
C LEU A 8 -31.96 -6.62 -39.73
N ALA A 9 -30.69 -6.21 -39.76
CA ALA A 9 -30.17 -4.94 -39.25
C ALA A 9 -30.57 -4.66 -37.79
N GLU A 10 -29.77 -5.14 -36.84
CA GLU A 10 -29.70 -4.59 -35.47
C GLU A 10 -28.22 -4.44 -35.07
N SER A 11 -27.86 -3.18 -34.86
CA SER A 11 -26.54 -2.64 -34.55
C SER A 11 -26.16 -2.95 -33.09
N ALA A 12 -25.03 -3.64 -32.90
CA ALA A 12 -24.31 -3.67 -31.63
C ALA A 12 -22.89 -3.19 -31.91
N SER A 13 -22.57 -1.95 -31.50
CA SER A 13 -21.22 -1.41 -31.56
C SER A 13 -20.31 -2.20 -30.61
N ARG A 14 -19.64 -3.23 -31.13
CA ARG A 14 -18.57 -3.93 -30.41
C ARG A 14 -17.28 -3.16 -30.64
N SER A 15 -16.86 -2.40 -29.64
CA SER A 15 -15.51 -1.86 -29.56
C SER A 15 -14.57 -2.95 -29.07
N CYS A 16 -13.40 -3.10 -29.68
CA CYS A 16 -12.37 -4.03 -29.22
C CYS A 16 -11.87 -3.66 -27.80
N PRO A 17 -11.39 -4.65 -27.00
CA PRO A 17 -10.69 -4.38 -25.74
C PRO A 17 -9.53 -3.39 -25.92
N PHE A 18 -9.21 -2.60 -24.90
CA PHE A 18 -8.23 -1.49 -25.01
C PHE A 18 -6.80 -1.92 -25.41
N TYR A 19 -6.51 -3.22 -25.38
CA TYR A 19 -5.22 -3.82 -25.73
C TYR A 19 -5.25 -4.54 -27.09
N SER A 20 -6.16 -4.15 -27.99
CA SER A 20 -6.26 -4.72 -29.35
C SER A 20 -6.60 -3.64 -30.38
N PHE A 21 -6.13 -3.80 -31.61
CA PHE A 21 -6.49 -2.96 -32.75
C PHE A 21 -7.77 -3.49 -33.41
N GLN A 22 -8.66 -2.59 -33.84
CA GLN A 22 -9.91 -2.94 -34.49
C GLN A 22 -9.79 -2.71 -36.00
N CYS A 23 -9.94 -3.78 -36.78
CA CYS A 23 -9.99 -3.75 -38.24
C CYS A 23 -11.29 -3.09 -38.72
N ASP A 24 -11.30 -2.62 -39.97
CA ASP A 24 -12.47 -1.94 -40.57
C ASP A 24 -13.67 -2.88 -40.75
N ASP A 25 -13.43 -4.18 -40.95
CA ASP A 25 -14.46 -5.22 -40.91
C ASP A 25 -15.04 -5.49 -39.51
N GLY A 26 -14.49 -4.86 -38.47
CA GLY A 26 -14.93 -4.93 -37.08
C GLY A 26 -14.31 -6.06 -36.27
N THR A 27 -13.36 -6.83 -36.84
CA THR A 27 -12.58 -7.83 -36.10
C THR A 27 -11.44 -7.19 -35.28
N CYS A 28 -10.91 -7.92 -34.30
CA CYS A 28 -9.86 -7.41 -33.41
C CYS A 28 -8.58 -8.22 -33.56
N VAL A 29 -7.44 -7.54 -33.71
CA VAL A 29 -6.10 -8.11 -33.79
C VAL A 29 -5.22 -7.58 -32.64
N ASP A 30 -4.07 -8.20 -32.41
CA ASP A 30 -3.17 -7.84 -31.30
C ASP A 30 -2.63 -6.40 -31.42
N LEU A 31 -2.34 -5.77 -30.29
CA LEU A 31 -1.79 -4.41 -30.24
C LEU A 31 -0.38 -4.37 -30.88
N GLY A 32 -0.15 -3.47 -31.84
CA GLY A 32 1.09 -3.41 -32.62
C GLY A 32 1.04 -4.18 -33.95
N ALA A 33 -0.14 -4.72 -34.30
CA ALA A 33 -0.44 -5.19 -35.65
C ALA A 33 -0.69 -4.05 -36.65
N ASP A 34 -0.93 -2.83 -36.16
CA ASP A 34 -1.12 -1.63 -36.97
C ASP A 34 0.18 -1.19 -37.64
N CYS A 35 0.20 -1.23 -38.97
CA CYS A 35 1.30 -0.78 -39.82
C CYS A 35 2.67 -1.41 -39.52
N ASN A 36 2.69 -2.72 -39.32
CA ASN A 36 3.91 -3.49 -39.07
C ASN A 36 4.48 -4.17 -40.35
N GLY A 37 3.82 -3.98 -41.50
CA GLY A 37 4.19 -4.56 -42.79
C GLY A 37 3.65 -5.98 -43.02
N LYS A 38 2.66 -6.42 -42.25
CA LYS A 38 2.05 -7.76 -42.34
C LYS A 38 0.53 -7.64 -42.19
N GLU A 39 -0.22 -8.14 -43.17
CA GLU A 39 -1.68 -8.20 -43.10
C GLU A 39 -2.12 -9.23 -42.02
N ASP A 40 -2.44 -8.73 -40.84
CA ASP A 40 -3.03 -9.47 -39.72
C ASP A 40 -4.56 -9.31 -39.69
N CYS A 41 -5.11 -8.20 -40.21
CA CYS A 41 -6.55 -8.06 -40.50
C CYS A 41 -6.96 -8.82 -41.77
N ALA A 42 -8.14 -9.45 -41.75
CA ALA A 42 -8.63 -10.23 -42.90
C ALA A 42 -8.95 -9.38 -44.14
N ASP A 43 -9.24 -8.10 -43.95
CA ASP A 43 -9.47 -7.09 -44.97
C ASP A 43 -8.22 -6.23 -45.28
N GLY A 44 -7.09 -6.49 -44.60
CA GLY A 44 -5.83 -5.76 -44.74
C GLY A 44 -5.88 -4.31 -44.25
N SER A 45 -6.88 -3.95 -43.43
CA SER A 45 -7.09 -2.57 -42.98
C SER A 45 -6.02 -2.08 -41.99
N ASP A 46 -5.34 -3.00 -41.30
CA ASP A 46 -4.16 -2.74 -40.45
C ASP A 46 -2.93 -2.26 -41.22
N GLU A 47 -2.84 -2.56 -42.52
CA GLU A 47 -1.76 -2.12 -43.42
C GLU A 47 -2.26 -1.13 -44.47
N SER A 48 -3.44 -0.55 -44.26
CA SER A 48 -4.04 0.35 -45.23
C SER A 48 -3.18 1.59 -45.45
N ASP A 49 -3.20 2.07 -46.69
CA ASP A 49 -2.48 3.27 -47.11
C ASP A 49 -2.87 4.52 -46.29
N GLU A 50 -4.04 4.59 -45.67
CA GLU A 50 -4.42 5.72 -44.80
C GLU A 50 -3.80 5.61 -43.40
N LEU A 51 -3.60 4.38 -42.89
CA LEU A 51 -2.94 4.11 -41.62
C LEU A 51 -1.41 4.20 -41.76
N CYS A 52 -0.88 3.73 -42.90
CA CYS A 52 0.55 3.55 -43.15
C CYS A 52 1.21 4.64 -43.98
N LYS A 53 0.48 5.55 -44.64
CA LYS A 53 1.13 6.61 -45.41
C LYS A 53 1.63 7.75 -44.52
N PRO A 54 2.89 8.17 -44.71
CA PRO A 54 3.30 9.51 -44.34
C PRO A 54 2.57 10.51 -45.25
N VAL A 55 2.03 11.58 -44.68
CA VAL A 55 1.36 12.66 -45.42
C VAL A 55 2.30 13.23 -46.48
N VAL A 56 2.00 12.99 -47.77
CA VAL A 56 2.65 13.63 -48.92
C VAL A 56 1.60 14.30 -49.80
N VAL A 57 1.73 15.61 -49.97
CA VAL A 57 0.96 16.40 -50.95
C VAL A 57 1.82 16.56 -52.23
N SER A 58 1.27 16.11 -53.35
CA SER A 58 1.74 16.27 -54.75
C SER A 58 1.65 17.76 -55.18
N SER A 59 2.45 18.38 -56.06
CA SER A 59 2.92 17.97 -57.39
C SER A 59 3.97 18.95 -57.98
N ASN A 60 4.78 18.43 -58.92
CA ASN A 60 5.71 19.06 -59.88
C ASN A 60 7.19 19.30 -59.46
N PRO A 61 8.16 18.74 -60.22
CA PRO A 61 9.58 18.87 -59.95
C PRO A 61 10.12 20.15 -60.55
N SER A 62 10.39 21.12 -59.70
CA SER A 62 11.40 22.13 -59.93
C SER A 62 12.08 22.40 -58.61
N GLU A 63 13.36 22.03 -58.56
CA GLU A 63 14.37 22.29 -57.55
C GLU A 63 14.05 23.48 -56.62
N GLU A 64 13.98 23.20 -55.30
CA GLU A 64 14.76 23.92 -54.28
C GLU A 64 14.52 23.26 -52.91
N THR A 65 15.50 22.46 -52.50
CA THR A 65 15.55 21.65 -51.29
C THR A 65 16.17 22.44 -50.12
N GLY A 66 15.47 22.59 -48.99
CA GLY A 66 16.11 23.05 -47.74
C GLY A 66 15.24 23.81 -46.72
N SER A 67 13.99 24.15 -47.02
CA SER A 67 13.17 25.04 -46.16
C SER A 67 12.11 24.31 -45.30
N CYS A 68 11.90 24.75 -44.05
CA CYS A 68 10.75 24.34 -43.23
C CYS A 68 9.60 25.35 -43.34
N VAL A 69 8.36 24.86 -43.22
CA VAL A 69 7.15 25.68 -43.11
C VAL A 69 6.91 26.02 -41.64
N LEU A 70 6.75 27.31 -41.32
CA LEU A 70 6.42 27.74 -39.97
C LEU A 70 5.07 27.18 -39.49
N PRO A 71 5.01 26.52 -38.31
CA PRO A 71 3.79 25.91 -37.79
C PRO A 71 2.76 26.97 -37.35
N SER A 72 1.54 26.54 -37.03
CA SER A 72 0.60 27.41 -36.33
C SER A 72 1.13 27.78 -34.94
N TYR A 73 0.70 28.92 -34.40
CA TYR A 73 1.07 29.29 -33.04
C TYR A 73 0.56 28.23 -32.03
N PRO A 74 1.36 27.89 -31.00
CA PRO A 74 0.91 27.00 -29.94
C PRO A 74 -0.28 27.61 -29.20
N GLY A 75 -1.25 26.80 -28.79
CA GLY A 75 -2.38 27.28 -27.99
C GLY A 75 -1.90 27.96 -26.71
N ASN A 76 -2.37 29.18 -26.42
CA ASN A 76 -1.91 30.02 -25.30
C ASN A 76 -0.41 30.40 -25.34
N GLY A 77 0.16 30.51 -26.54
CA GLY A 77 1.52 31.00 -26.75
C GLY A 77 1.76 31.54 -28.15
N ARG A 78 3.01 31.94 -28.40
CA ARG A 78 3.53 32.33 -29.71
C ARG A 78 4.97 31.86 -29.85
N TYR A 79 5.54 31.99 -31.04
CA TYR A 79 6.97 31.83 -31.25
C TYR A 79 7.53 33.03 -31.99
N VAL A 80 8.81 33.29 -31.82
CA VAL A 80 9.57 34.29 -32.58
C VAL A 80 10.66 33.56 -33.36
N VAL A 81 10.79 33.89 -34.64
CA VAL A 81 11.90 33.38 -35.46
C VAL A 81 13.10 34.28 -35.23
N GLN A 82 14.20 33.70 -34.75
CA GLN A 82 15.45 34.45 -34.58
C GLN A 82 15.94 34.97 -35.92
N ASN A 83 16.38 36.23 -35.95
CA ASN A 83 16.94 36.93 -37.12
C ASN A 83 15.98 37.13 -38.32
N VAL A 84 14.66 36.89 -38.16
CA VAL A 84 13.65 37.19 -39.20
C VAL A 84 12.55 38.06 -38.61
N THR A 85 12.46 39.31 -39.06
CA THR A 85 11.39 40.23 -38.66
C THR A 85 10.11 39.95 -39.47
N ASN A 86 8.95 39.94 -38.79
CA ASN A 86 7.62 39.68 -39.39
C ASN A 86 7.35 38.28 -39.96
N ALA A 87 8.04 37.24 -39.46
CA ALA A 87 7.71 35.86 -39.78
C ALA A 87 6.27 35.48 -39.34
N ARG A 88 5.53 34.78 -40.20
CA ARG A 88 4.13 34.34 -39.94
C ARG A 88 3.95 32.83 -40.14
N PRO A 89 3.03 32.18 -39.41
CA PRO A 89 2.63 30.80 -39.68
C PRO A 89 2.37 30.55 -41.17
N GLY A 90 2.84 29.42 -41.69
CA GLY A 90 2.70 29.05 -43.11
C GLY A 90 3.81 29.58 -44.04
N GLN A 91 4.70 30.47 -43.59
CA GLN A 91 5.85 30.92 -44.38
C GLN A 91 6.95 29.85 -44.42
N ARG A 92 7.61 29.70 -45.58
CA ARG A 92 8.79 28.84 -45.75
C ARG A 92 10.07 29.62 -45.46
N LEU A 93 10.92 29.07 -44.60
CA LEU A 93 12.21 29.63 -44.24
C LEU A 93 13.26 28.53 -44.22
N GLU A 94 14.48 28.86 -44.63
CA GLU A 94 15.64 27.97 -44.53
C GLU A 94 16.39 28.26 -43.22
N ASN A 95 16.82 27.20 -42.54
CA ASN A 95 17.78 27.24 -41.42
C ASN A 95 17.50 28.34 -40.39
N PHE A 96 16.58 28.11 -39.46
CA PHE A 96 16.18 29.11 -38.46
C PHE A 96 15.93 28.50 -37.09
N VAL A 97 15.91 29.37 -36.08
CA VAL A 97 15.62 29.02 -34.69
C VAL A 97 14.31 29.66 -34.26
N LEU A 98 13.41 28.86 -33.71
CA LEU A 98 12.19 29.32 -33.04
C LEU A 98 12.45 29.44 -31.55
N THR A 99 12.19 30.60 -30.98
CA THR A 99 12.04 30.76 -29.54
C THR A 99 10.56 30.75 -29.20
N ILE A 100 10.12 29.75 -28.43
CA ILE A 100 8.73 29.64 -28.00
C ILE A 100 8.51 30.49 -26.75
N ILE A 101 7.39 31.22 -26.74
CA ILE A 101 6.99 32.12 -25.67
C ILE A 101 5.53 31.84 -25.33
N CYS A 102 5.28 31.26 -24.17
CA CYS A 102 3.92 31.09 -23.68
C CYS A 102 3.36 32.41 -23.11
N SER A 103 2.02 32.55 -23.14
CA SER A 103 1.33 33.65 -22.48
C SER A 103 1.55 33.63 -20.97
N GLU A 104 1.37 34.77 -20.30
CA GLU A 104 1.48 34.87 -18.83
C GLU A 104 0.60 33.82 -18.15
N GLY A 105 1.18 33.04 -17.22
CA GLY A 105 0.48 31.95 -16.53
C GLY A 105 0.59 30.57 -17.21
N TYR A 106 1.43 30.41 -18.24
CA TYR A 106 1.67 29.13 -18.92
C TYR A 106 3.17 28.83 -19.05
N ASP A 107 3.57 27.56 -18.86
CA ASP A 107 4.92 27.03 -19.05
C ASP A 107 5.02 26.11 -20.29
N ILE A 108 6.23 25.89 -20.80
CA ILE A 108 6.49 25.06 -21.99
C ILE A 108 6.68 23.59 -21.56
N MET A 109 5.76 22.70 -21.92
CA MET A 109 5.90 21.25 -21.77
C MET A 109 6.48 20.62 -23.04
N GLN A 110 7.67 20.05 -22.91
CA GLN A 110 8.35 19.31 -23.97
C GLN A 110 7.73 17.93 -24.20
N ALA A 111 7.98 17.33 -25.36
CA ALA A 111 7.42 16.02 -25.72
C ALA A 111 7.85 14.88 -24.78
N ASN A 112 8.99 15.03 -24.08
CA ASN A 112 9.48 14.11 -23.06
C ASN A 112 8.90 14.37 -21.65
N GLY A 113 7.95 15.30 -21.51
CA GLY A 113 7.33 15.68 -20.23
C GLY A 113 8.10 16.70 -19.40
N VAL A 114 9.26 17.20 -19.87
CA VAL A 114 10.06 18.21 -19.16
C VAL A 114 9.45 19.61 -19.34
N ILE A 115 9.34 20.37 -18.25
CA ILE A 115 8.76 21.72 -18.24
C ILE A 115 9.86 22.78 -18.15
N THR A 116 9.93 23.70 -19.11
CA THR A 116 10.92 24.81 -19.14
C THR A 116 10.26 26.17 -19.37
N ARG A 117 11.00 27.26 -19.11
CA ARG A 117 10.53 28.65 -19.31
C ARG A 117 10.87 29.20 -20.68
N ASP A 118 11.94 28.70 -21.27
CA ASP A 118 12.43 29.00 -22.60
C ASP A 118 12.75 27.69 -23.30
N LYS A 119 12.49 27.67 -24.60
CA LYS A 119 12.85 26.55 -25.45
C LYS A 119 13.09 27.05 -26.87
N GLU A 120 14.23 26.64 -27.40
CA GLU A 120 14.59 26.85 -28.80
C GLU A 120 14.33 25.57 -29.59
N ILE A 121 13.74 25.72 -30.77
CA ILE A 121 13.56 24.63 -31.74
C ILE A 121 14.21 25.05 -33.03
N HIS A 122 15.01 24.15 -33.58
CA HIS A 122 15.77 24.43 -34.77
C HIS A 122 15.12 23.74 -35.96
N CYS A 123 15.05 24.45 -37.08
CA CYS A 123 14.87 23.85 -38.39
C CYS A 123 16.21 23.92 -39.13
N TYR A 124 16.70 22.78 -39.62
CA TYR A 124 17.85 22.73 -40.54
C TYR A 124 17.53 21.85 -41.75
N ASN A 125 17.74 22.36 -42.96
CA ASN A 125 17.53 21.64 -44.22
C ASN A 125 16.17 20.91 -44.32
N GLY A 126 15.10 21.55 -43.86
CA GLY A 126 13.74 20.99 -43.87
C GLY A 126 13.41 20.03 -42.71
N VAL A 127 14.32 19.83 -41.74
CA VAL A 127 14.14 18.93 -40.59
C VAL A 127 14.06 19.72 -39.28
N TRP A 128 13.05 19.43 -38.46
CA TRP A 128 12.89 19.98 -37.12
C TRP A 128 13.70 19.19 -36.09
N SER A 129 14.36 19.87 -35.15
CA SER A 129 15.18 19.24 -34.11
C SER A 129 14.38 18.41 -33.11
N GLU A 130 13.10 18.74 -32.91
CA GLU A 130 12.21 18.07 -31.97
C GLU A 130 10.73 18.39 -32.25
N GLN A 131 9.82 17.67 -31.59
CA GLN A 131 8.39 17.94 -31.65
C GLN A 131 8.04 19.27 -30.97
N MET A 132 7.02 19.94 -31.50
CA MET A 132 6.56 21.22 -30.97
C MET A 132 6.00 21.06 -29.54
N PRO A 133 6.54 21.75 -28.54
CA PRO A 133 6.07 21.69 -27.17
C PRO A 133 4.73 22.43 -27.01
N LYS A 134 4.04 22.15 -25.91
CA LYS A 134 2.72 22.72 -25.59
C LYS A 134 2.83 23.72 -24.45
N CYS A 135 2.08 24.82 -24.51
CA CYS A 135 1.92 25.70 -23.37
C CYS A 135 0.87 25.09 -22.42
N ILE A 136 1.28 24.77 -21.20
CA ILE A 136 0.40 24.26 -20.14
C ILE A 136 0.30 25.30 -19.02
N PRO A 137 -0.82 25.41 -18.29
CA PRO A 137 -0.91 26.33 -17.15
C PRO A 137 0.25 26.13 -16.15
N ALA A 138 0.83 27.21 -15.65
CA ALA A 138 1.89 27.17 -14.65
C ALA A 138 1.29 26.94 -13.25
N ASP A 139 1.64 25.83 -12.60
CA ASP A 139 0.86 25.25 -11.50
C ASP A 139 0.80 26.01 -10.17
N CYS A 140 1.68 27.00 -9.89
CA CYS A 140 1.87 27.76 -8.64
C CYS A 140 3.15 27.44 -7.85
N ILE A 141 3.62 28.42 -7.06
CA ILE A 141 4.74 28.29 -6.12
C ILE A 141 4.28 28.87 -4.77
N TRP A 142 4.43 28.11 -3.69
CA TRP A 142 4.13 28.55 -2.33
C TRP A 142 5.32 28.25 -1.42
N GLU A 143 5.84 29.28 -0.74
CA GLU A 143 7.06 29.22 0.09
C GLU A 143 8.30 28.65 -0.64
N GLY A 144 8.43 28.90 -1.94
CA GLY A 144 9.54 28.39 -2.75
C GLY A 144 9.40 26.92 -3.16
N ILE A 145 8.34 26.24 -2.73
CA ILE A 145 7.98 24.89 -3.15
C ILE A 145 6.96 24.97 -4.28
N ARG A 146 7.17 24.18 -5.34
CA ARG A 146 6.25 24.08 -6.46
C ARG A 146 5.02 23.30 -6.01
N GLY A 147 3.82 23.88 -6.20
CA GLY A 147 2.55 23.25 -5.85
C GLY A 147 1.68 22.96 -7.07
N GLN A 148 0.49 22.39 -6.83
CA GLN A 148 -0.56 22.19 -7.82
C GLN A 148 -1.80 22.99 -7.43
N CYS A 149 -2.40 23.68 -8.40
CA CYS A 149 -3.69 24.37 -8.21
C CYS A 149 -4.84 23.37 -8.18
N VAL A 150 -5.35 23.08 -6.98
CA VAL A 150 -6.45 22.13 -6.78
C VAL A 150 -7.56 22.74 -5.92
N PRO A 151 -8.80 22.24 -5.98
CA PRO A 151 -9.84 22.60 -5.02
C PRO A 151 -9.35 22.44 -3.58
N SER A 152 -9.80 23.31 -2.66
CA SER A 152 -9.40 23.22 -1.25
C SER A 152 -9.72 21.86 -0.60
N SER A 153 -10.69 21.11 -1.14
CA SER A 153 -11.03 19.75 -0.71
C SER A 153 -10.01 18.68 -1.10
N GLU A 154 -9.14 18.95 -2.06
CA GLU A 154 -8.16 18.00 -2.57
C GLU A 154 -6.76 18.20 -1.96
N CYS A 155 -6.60 19.22 -1.13
CA CYS A 155 -5.35 19.55 -0.47
C CYS A 155 -5.42 19.28 1.04
N LEU A 156 -4.64 18.30 1.52
CA LEU A 156 -4.67 17.87 2.92
C LEU A 156 -4.17 18.97 3.88
N SER A 157 -3.24 19.81 3.42
CA SER A 157 -2.78 21.03 4.11
C SER A 157 -3.83 22.14 4.12
N ALA A 158 -4.80 22.13 3.21
CA ALA A 158 -5.90 23.11 3.19
C ALA A 158 -7.07 22.73 4.10
N LEU A 159 -7.28 21.42 4.29
CA LEU A 159 -8.37 20.88 5.11
C LEU A 159 -8.05 20.86 6.61
N ASP A 160 -6.79 20.97 6.99
CA ASP A 160 -6.35 20.81 8.38
C ASP A 160 -6.19 22.17 9.09
N ASP A 161 -7.28 22.64 9.69
CA ASP A 161 -7.33 23.87 10.51
C ASP A 161 -6.36 23.86 11.72
N SER A 162 -5.80 22.70 12.09
CA SER A 162 -4.90 22.58 13.25
C SER A 162 -3.46 23.00 12.96
N LEU A 163 -3.10 23.14 11.69
CA LEU A 163 -1.80 23.64 11.26
C LEU A 163 -1.82 25.16 11.30
N LYS A 164 -1.02 25.76 12.20
CA LYS A 164 -0.74 27.21 12.25
C LYS A 164 0.03 27.70 11.00
N ARG A 165 -0.40 27.32 9.80
CA ARG A 165 0.19 27.77 8.54
C ARG A 165 -0.46 29.08 8.09
N PRO A 166 0.29 29.96 7.41
CA PRO A 166 -0.34 31.07 6.69
C PRO A 166 -1.33 30.51 5.68
N ALA A 167 -2.45 31.22 5.45
CA ALA A 167 -3.47 30.81 4.49
C ALA A 167 -2.81 30.47 3.14
N LEU A 168 -3.12 29.30 2.58
CA LEU A 168 -2.56 28.85 1.31
C LEU A 168 -2.78 29.89 0.21
N GLN A 169 -1.78 30.07 -0.65
CA GLN A 169 -1.89 30.98 -1.78
C GLN A 169 -3.02 30.51 -2.71
N ARG A 170 -3.96 31.42 -3.03
CA ARG A 170 -5.00 31.14 -4.03
C ARG A 170 -4.39 31.18 -5.43
N CYS A 171 -4.81 30.27 -6.28
CA CYS A 171 -4.41 30.25 -7.67
C CYS A 171 -5.17 31.30 -8.50
N SER A 172 -4.52 31.84 -9.52
CA SER A 172 -4.98 33.01 -10.28
C SER A 172 -6.01 32.72 -11.37
N SER A 173 -6.45 31.47 -11.56
CA SER A 173 -7.39 31.12 -12.63
C SER A 173 -8.46 30.14 -12.17
N SER A 174 -9.68 30.62 -11.99
CA SER A 174 -10.84 29.80 -12.34
C SER A 174 -11.98 30.71 -12.78
N SER A 175 -12.37 30.56 -14.05
CA SER A 175 -13.68 30.99 -14.55
C SER A 175 -14.83 30.29 -13.80
N ASP A 176 -14.51 29.19 -13.10
CA ASP A 176 -15.39 28.45 -12.20
C ASP A 176 -15.28 28.92 -10.75
N LYS A 177 -16.43 29.03 -10.07
CA LYS A 177 -16.61 29.56 -8.71
C LYS A 177 -16.04 28.68 -7.58
N THR A 178 -15.18 27.71 -7.88
CA THR A 178 -14.58 26.83 -6.88
C THR A 178 -13.26 27.41 -6.35
N PRO A 179 -13.10 27.59 -5.02
CA PRO A 179 -11.87 28.13 -4.47
C PRO A 179 -10.71 27.14 -4.65
N SER A 180 -9.78 27.46 -5.56
CA SER A 180 -8.54 26.71 -5.80
C SER A 180 -7.39 27.25 -4.95
N VAL A 181 -6.62 26.35 -4.34
CA VAL A 181 -5.44 26.65 -3.53
C VAL A 181 -4.19 26.03 -4.15
N CYS A 182 -3.05 26.66 -3.92
CA CYS A 182 -1.74 26.14 -4.27
C CYS A 182 -1.33 25.04 -3.29
N CYS A 183 -1.58 23.78 -3.64
CA CYS A 183 -1.27 22.65 -2.78
C CYS A 183 0.16 22.16 -2.99
N THR A 184 0.95 22.12 -1.92
CA THR A 184 2.35 21.67 -1.94
C THR A 184 2.53 20.31 -1.29
N ASP A 185 1.43 19.58 -1.07
CA ASP A 185 1.46 18.24 -0.47
C ASP A 185 2.00 17.21 -1.47
N CYS A 186 2.75 16.23 -0.97
CA CYS A 186 3.29 15.15 -1.80
C CYS A 186 2.21 14.24 -2.39
N GLU A 187 1.04 14.18 -1.74
CA GLU A 187 -0.09 13.37 -2.15
C GLU A 187 -1.36 14.22 -2.08
N LEU A 188 -2.03 14.35 -3.22
CA LEU A 188 -3.32 15.01 -3.32
C LEU A 188 -4.45 14.03 -3.00
N ILE A 189 -5.50 14.55 -2.39
CA ILE A 189 -6.71 13.78 -2.08
C ILE A 189 -7.53 13.72 -3.36
N LYS A 190 -7.45 12.59 -4.07
CA LYS A 190 -8.21 12.37 -5.31
C LYS A 190 -9.68 12.05 -5.06
N ASP A 191 -9.99 11.54 -3.87
CA ASP A 191 -11.36 11.18 -3.48
C ASP A 191 -11.57 11.53 -2.00
N SER A 192 -12.44 12.50 -1.75
CA SER A 192 -12.77 12.97 -0.40
C SER A 192 -13.50 11.90 0.44
N SER A 193 -14.05 10.86 -0.18
CA SER A 193 -14.65 9.71 0.52
C SER A 193 -13.62 8.85 1.26
N LEU A 194 -12.33 8.99 0.92
CA LEU A 194 -11.22 8.32 1.60
C LEU A 194 -10.79 9.05 2.89
N LEU A 195 -11.37 10.21 3.19
CA LEU A 195 -11.03 10.97 4.39
C LEU A 195 -11.88 10.52 5.57
N LEU A 196 -11.22 10.28 6.70
CA LEU A 196 -11.85 10.13 8.00
C LEU A 196 -11.47 11.33 8.86
N THR A 197 -12.46 12.14 9.24
CA THR A 197 -12.26 13.26 10.16
C THR A 197 -12.46 12.79 11.59
N ASN A 198 -11.43 12.94 12.43
CA ASN A 198 -11.49 12.66 13.85
C ASN A 198 -11.18 13.94 14.66
N PRO A 199 -12.03 14.33 15.63
CA PRO A 199 -11.77 15.52 16.47
C PRO A 199 -10.43 15.47 17.22
N VAL A 200 -9.96 14.27 17.58
CA VAL A 200 -8.74 14.04 18.37
C VAL A 200 -7.53 13.70 17.49
N LEU A 201 -7.72 12.88 16.46
CA LEU A 201 -6.63 12.39 15.59
C LEU A 201 -6.41 13.22 14.33
N GLY A 202 -7.30 14.17 14.02
CA GLY A 202 -7.23 14.98 12.79
C GLY A 202 -7.80 14.24 11.59
N ILE A 203 -7.24 14.49 10.41
CA ILE A 203 -7.66 13.85 9.16
C ILE A 203 -6.82 12.61 8.91
N LEU A 204 -7.46 11.44 8.93
CA LEU A 204 -6.87 10.17 8.51
C LEU A 204 -7.26 9.90 7.05
N VAL A 205 -6.30 9.47 6.23
CA VAL A 205 -6.51 9.25 4.80
C VAL A 205 -6.41 7.76 4.50
N LYS A 206 -7.51 7.17 4.04
CA LYS A 206 -7.53 5.81 3.51
C LYS A 206 -6.75 5.74 2.21
N THR A 207 -6.13 4.59 1.98
CA THR A 207 -5.38 4.32 0.75
C THR A 207 -6.29 3.97 -0.42
N GLY A 208 -7.45 3.36 -0.16
CA GLY A 208 -8.34 2.80 -1.18
C GLY A 208 -7.79 1.55 -1.88
N THR A 209 -6.55 1.14 -1.57
CA THR A 209 -5.85 0.02 -2.21
C THR A 209 -5.54 -1.13 -1.24
N SER A 210 -5.30 -0.84 0.04
CA SER A 210 -5.16 -1.87 1.08
C SER A 210 -6.35 -1.82 2.04
N LYS A 211 -7.16 -2.89 1.99
CA LYS A 211 -8.31 -3.04 2.90
C LYS A 211 -7.87 -3.13 4.36
N ALA A 212 -6.74 -3.77 4.64
CA ALA A 212 -6.19 -3.90 5.98
C ALA A 212 -5.80 -2.55 6.58
N LYS A 213 -5.15 -1.69 5.79
CA LYS A 213 -4.80 -0.33 6.21
C LYS A 213 -6.04 0.52 6.45
N ASP A 214 -6.98 0.48 5.51
CA ASP A 214 -8.18 1.29 5.58
C ASP A 214 -9.06 0.88 6.76
N LYS A 215 -9.17 -0.44 7.04
CA LYS A 215 -9.88 -0.97 8.21
C LYS A 215 -9.19 -0.64 9.53
N CYS A 216 -7.86 -0.70 9.57
CA CYS A 216 -7.08 -0.22 10.71
C CYS A 216 -7.41 1.24 11.04
N LEU A 217 -7.42 2.13 10.04
CA LEU A 217 -7.77 3.54 10.21
C LEU A 217 -9.23 3.73 10.67
N GLU A 218 -10.17 2.91 10.15
CA GLU A 218 -11.56 2.91 10.62
C GLU A 218 -11.67 2.51 12.10
N TYR A 219 -10.96 1.47 12.54
CA TYR A 219 -10.95 1.05 13.95
C TYR A 219 -10.35 2.12 14.85
N ILE A 220 -9.22 2.69 14.46
CA ILE A 220 -8.57 3.80 15.16
C ILE A 220 -9.54 4.98 15.31
N ASN A 221 -10.29 5.29 14.25
CA ASN A 221 -11.24 6.40 14.26
C ASN A 221 -12.47 6.12 15.13
N THR A 222 -12.96 4.88 15.16
CA THR A 222 -14.26 4.53 15.75
C THR A 222 -14.16 3.97 17.17
N LEU A 223 -13.17 3.13 17.46
CA LEU A 223 -13.00 2.44 18.76
C LEU A 223 -12.22 3.28 19.76
N ASP A 224 -12.27 2.93 21.05
CA ASP A 224 -11.67 3.69 22.15
C ASP A 224 -10.19 3.34 22.41
N TYR A 225 -9.36 3.37 21.36
CA TYR A 225 -7.92 3.24 21.54
C TYR A 225 -7.37 4.36 22.45
N PRO A 226 -6.31 4.10 23.24
CA PRO A 226 -5.72 5.09 24.14
C PRO A 226 -5.37 6.45 23.49
N CYS A 227 -5.06 6.47 22.19
CA CYS A 227 -4.74 7.70 21.46
C CYS A 227 -5.90 8.67 21.31
N LYS A 228 -7.17 8.22 21.40
CA LYS A 228 -8.32 9.13 21.41
C LYS A 228 -8.49 9.84 22.76
N LYS A 229 -7.83 9.35 23.81
CA LYS A 229 -7.93 9.90 25.17
C LYS A 229 -6.79 10.87 25.50
N ASP A 230 -5.71 10.85 24.74
CA ASP A 230 -4.49 11.62 25.03
C ASP A 230 -4.18 12.66 23.94
N SER A 231 -4.62 13.90 24.18
CA SER A 231 -4.35 15.06 23.31
C SER A 231 -2.87 15.45 23.25
N SER A 232 -2.01 14.90 24.12
CA SER A 232 -0.57 15.20 24.16
C SER A 232 0.26 14.38 23.17
N LEU A 233 -0.34 13.41 22.49
CA LEU A 233 0.30 12.58 21.45
C LEU A 233 0.53 13.30 20.11
N ARG A 234 0.17 14.58 20.05
CA ARG A 234 0.30 15.41 18.86
C ARG A 234 1.67 16.06 18.79
N ASN A 235 2.55 15.54 17.94
CA ASN A 235 3.42 16.40 17.14
C ASN A 235 3.31 15.95 15.67
N ILE A 236 2.12 16.05 15.06
CA ILE A 236 2.02 16.02 13.59
C ILE A 236 2.80 17.24 13.10
N THR A 237 3.96 17.00 12.50
CA THR A 237 4.76 18.03 11.86
C THR A 237 4.68 17.84 10.37
N VAL A 238 4.72 18.93 9.64
CA VAL A 238 4.86 18.87 8.20
C VAL A 238 6.35 18.89 7.88
N GLN A 239 6.86 17.85 7.25
CA GLN A 239 8.25 17.75 6.83
C GLN A 239 8.34 17.90 5.32
N LEU A 240 9.39 18.57 4.86
CA LEU A 240 9.74 18.62 3.44
C LEU A 240 10.37 17.27 3.04
N ASP A 241 9.83 16.62 2.02
CA ASP A 241 10.48 15.50 1.35
C ASP A 241 11.58 16.05 0.42
N PRO A 242 12.87 15.79 0.70
CA PRO A 242 13.97 16.38 -0.06
C PRO A 242 14.11 15.78 -1.47
N VAL A 243 13.55 14.59 -1.71
CA VAL A 243 13.61 13.91 -3.01
C VAL A 243 12.48 14.42 -3.91
N LYS A 244 11.28 14.50 -3.36
CA LYS A 244 10.08 14.91 -4.11
C LYS A 244 9.84 16.42 -4.11
N ASN A 245 10.55 17.16 -3.25
CA ASN A 245 10.42 18.61 -3.05
C ASN A 245 8.97 19.05 -2.80
N CYS A 246 8.30 18.37 -1.87
CA CYS A 246 6.91 18.59 -1.46
C CYS A 246 6.77 18.35 0.04
N TYR A 247 5.66 18.79 0.62
CA TYR A 247 5.39 18.60 2.04
C TYR A 247 4.65 17.29 2.31
N ARG A 248 5.09 16.55 3.33
CA ARG A 248 4.38 15.38 3.86
C ARG A 248 4.08 15.59 5.34
N LYS A 249 2.94 15.08 5.80
CA LYS A 249 2.61 15.04 7.22
C LYS A 249 3.37 13.87 7.86
N VAL A 250 4.07 14.16 8.95
CA VAL A 250 4.85 13.19 9.72
C VAL A 250 4.44 13.30 11.17
N ASN A 251 3.99 12.19 11.75
CA ASN A 251 3.84 12.07 13.18
C ASN A 251 5.24 12.08 13.82
N VAL A 252 5.68 13.25 14.28
CA VAL A 252 6.81 13.33 15.20
C VAL A 252 6.27 12.89 16.55
N GLN A 253 6.93 11.92 17.15
CA GLN A 253 6.54 11.43 18.46
C GLN A 253 7.72 11.59 19.42
N PRO A 254 7.46 11.89 20.70
CA PRO A 254 8.50 11.77 21.72
C PRO A 254 8.95 10.31 21.78
N SER A 255 10.27 10.10 21.74
CA SER A 255 10.89 8.80 21.96
C SER A 255 10.36 8.19 23.26
N ARG A 256 9.50 7.17 23.15
CA ARG A 256 9.17 6.35 24.32
C ARG A 256 10.38 5.46 24.56
N THR A 257 10.85 5.44 25.80
CA THR A 257 11.84 4.47 26.23
C THR A 257 11.26 3.07 26.06
N HIS A 258 11.70 2.38 25.00
CA HIS A 258 11.39 0.97 24.82
C HIS A 258 11.92 0.21 26.02
N TYR A 259 11.03 -0.45 26.76
CA TYR A 259 11.46 -1.38 27.79
C TYR A 259 12.22 -2.51 27.10
N LYS A 260 13.51 -2.63 27.41
CA LYS A 260 14.38 -3.70 26.92
C LYS A 260 14.31 -4.87 27.89
N GLY A 261 14.14 -6.07 27.35
CA GLY A 261 14.02 -7.31 28.12
C GLY A 261 12.58 -7.81 28.23
N ARG A 262 12.38 -8.69 29.20
CA ARG A 262 11.13 -9.41 29.46
C ARG A 262 10.39 -8.83 30.65
N ARG A 263 9.06 -8.77 30.57
CA ARG A 263 8.19 -8.46 31.71
C ARG A 263 6.78 -9.01 31.56
N ASP A 264 6.07 -9.05 32.67
CA ASP A 264 4.62 -9.20 32.68
C ASP A 264 3.99 -8.00 31.94
N ALA A 265 3.00 -8.31 31.10
CA ALA A 265 2.16 -7.28 30.48
C ALA A 265 1.26 -6.63 31.55
N LEU A 266 0.91 -5.37 31.33
CA LEU A 266 -0.12 -4.69 32.09
C LEU A 266 -1.50 -5.06 31.54
N ARG A 267 -2.54 -4.92 32.38
CA ARG A 267 -3.93 -5.09 31.94
C ARG A 267 -4.22 -4.09 30.82
N GLU A 268 -4.95 -4.54 29.78
CA GLU A 268 -5.30 -3.73 28.59
C GLU A 268 -4.11 -3.28 27.74
N GLU A 269 -2.88 -3.70 28.05
CA GLU A 269 -1.70 -3.26 27.29
C GLU A 269 -1.65 -3.83 25.87
N PHE A 270 -2.03 -5.11 25.70
CA PHE A 270 -2.04 -5.79 24.40
C PHE A 270 -3.46 -6.29 24.10
N PRO A 271 -4.41 -5.39 23.79
CA PRO A 271 -5.84 -5.71 23.72
C PRO A 271 -6.20 -6.60 22.52
N HIS A 272 -5.27 -6.82 21.59
CA HIS A 272 -5.44 -7.73 20.46
C HIS A 272 -5.16 -9.19 20.81
N MET A 273 -4.59 -9.50 21.98
CA MET A 273 -4.19 -10.86 22.29
C MET A 273 -5.37 -11.81 22.48
N ALA A 274 -5.27 -12.98 21.86
CA ALA A 274 -6.22 -14.07 21.96
C ALA A 274 -5.53 -15.36 22.44
N LEU A 275 -6.21 -16.12 23.28
CA LEU A 275 -5.78 -17.43 23.76
C LEU A 275 -6.65 -18.52 23.14
N LEU A 276 -6.02 -19.58 22.65
CA LEU A 276 -6.65 -20.64 21.86
C LEU A 276 -6.77 -21.94 22.67
N GLY A 277 -8.01 -22.41 22.76
CA GLY A 277 -8.43 -23.53 23.58
C GLY A 277 -8.80 -24.75 22.76
N PHE A 278 -8.32 -25.90 23.20
CA PHE A 278 -8.60 -27.21 22.63
C PHE A 278 -9.50 -27.98 23.59
N GLU A 279 -10.52 -28.63 23.05
CA GLU A 279 -11.38 -29.47 23.85
C GLU A 279 -10.70 -30.80 24.14
N THR A 280 -10.65 -31.16 25.42
CA THR A 280 -10.28 -32.49 25.89
C THR A 280 -11.45 -33.07 26.68
N PRO A 281 -11.51 -34.39 26.90
CA PRO A 281 -12.63 -35.03 27.62
C PRO A 281 -12.90 -34.45 29.02
N GLU A 282 -11.88 -33.91 29.69
CA GLU A 282 -11.97 -33.45 31.07
C GLU A 282 -12.08 -31.91 31.19
N LYS A 283 -11.44 -31.17 30.27
CA LYS A 283 -11.34 -29.70 30.35
C LYS A 283 -10.99 -29.05 29.01
N THR A 284 -11.12 -27.73 28.95
CA THR A 284 -10.48 -26.94 27.90
C THR A 284 -8.99 -26.78 28.22
N ASP A 285 -8.11 -27.20 27.33
CA ASP A 285 -6.68 -26.97 27.44
C ASP A 285 -6.27 -25.78 26.55
N TRP A 286 -5.79 -24.72 27.17
CA TRP A 286 -5.35 -23.49 26.51
C TRP A 286 -3.86 -23.59 26.18
N LYS A 287 -3.53 -23.68 24.90
CA LYS A 287 -2.16 -24.03 24.45
C LYS A 287 -1.55 -23.06 23.45
N CYS A 288 -2.34 -22.31 22.71
CA CYS A 288 -1.86 -21.46 21.63
C CYS A 288 -2.33 -20.02 21.79
N ASN A 289 -1.68 -19.11 21.07
CA ASN A 289 -1.94 -17.69 21.06
C ASN A 289 -2.42 -17.26 19.66
N GLY A 290 -3.10 -16.12 19.58
CA GLY A 290 -3.49 -15.44 18.35
C GLY A 290 -3.64 -13.94 18.57
N ALA A 291 -3.96 -13.24 17.50
CA ALA A 291 -4.24 -11.80 17.51
C ALA A 291 -5.60 -11.51 16.86
N VAL A 292 -6.47 -10.77 17.53
CA VAL A 292 -7.69 -10.20 16.96
C VAL A 292 -7.30 -9.20 15.88
N ILE A 293 -7.87 -9.35 14.68
CA ILE A 293 -7.58 -8.48 13.52
C ILE A 293 -8.85 -7.87 12.92
N SER A 294 -10.03 -8.35 13.32
CA SER A 294 -11.33 -7.79 12.96
C SER A 294 -12.40 -8.22 13.96
N GLU A 295 -13.65 -7.82 13.72
CA GLU A 295 -14.82 -8.16 14.52
C GLU A 295 -15.09 -9.66 14.55
N ARG A 296 -14.59 -10.43 13.57
CA ARG A 296 -14.83 -11.88 13.52
C ARG A 296 -13.58 -12.74 13.40
N PHE A 297 -12.42 -12.17 13.08
CA PHE A 297 -11.23 -12.94 12.75
C PHE A 297 -10.08 -12.75 13.74
N VAL A 298 -9.45 -13.88 14.06
CA VAL A 298 -8.19 -13.98 14.80
C VAL A 298 -7.13 -14.59 13.88
N LEU A 299 -5.95 -13.95 13.81
CA LEU A 299 -4.78 -14.47 13.12
C LEU A 299 -3.93 -15.32 14.07
N THR A 300 -3.48 -16.48 13.63
CA THR A 300 -2.63 -17.38 14.42
C THR A 300 -1.70 -18.21 13.52
N ALA A 301 -0.88 -19.07 14.11
CA ALA A 301 -0.06 -20.03 13.39
C ALA A 301 -0.91 -21.24 12.95
N ALA A 302 -0.69 -21.75 11.74
CA ALA A 302 -1.41 -22.93 11.24
C ALA A 302 -1.16 -24.20 12.09
N LEU A 303 0.00 -24.29 12.76
CA LEU A 303 0.27 -25.37 13.71
C LEU A 303 -0.65 -25.37 14.94
N CYS A 304 -1.37 -24.27 15.20
CA CYS A 304 -2.31 -24.14 16.31
C CYS A 304 -3.74 -24.54 15.96
N LEU A 305 -3.99 -25.01 14.72
CA LEU A 305 -5.32 -25.46 14.35
C LEU A 305 -5.68 -26.83 14.95
N ILE A 306 -4.68 -27.66 15.23
CA ILE A 306 -4.85 -29.01 15.79
C ILE A 306 -3.76 -29.23 16.85
N ASP A 307 -4.15 -29.70 18.03
CA ASP A 307 -3.21 -30.12 19.07
C ASP A 307 -2.52 -31.41 18.66
N ARG A 308 -1.20 -31.39 18.53
CA ARG A 308 -0.41 -32.52 18.00
C ARG A 308 -0.39 -33.74 18.92
N PHE A 309 -0.73 -33.56 20.20
CA PHE A 309 -0.71 -34.65 21.19
C PHE A 309 -2.07 -35.36 21.28
N THR A 310 -3.16 -34.60 21.30
CA THR A 310 -4.52 -35.15 21.42
C THR A 310 -5.24 -35.30 20.07
N ASN A 311 -4.70 -34.72 19.01
CA ASN A 311 -5.35 -34.57 17.70
C ASN A 311 -6.70 -33.82 17.75
N SER A 312 -6.95 -33.06 18.83
CA SER A 312 -8.14 -32.22 18.97
C SER A 312 -8.00 -30.93 18.14
N PRO A 313 -9.04 -30.52 17.39
CA PRO A 313 -9.05 -29.22 16.73
C PRO A 313 -9.18 -28.08 17.75
N VAL A 314 -8.72 -26.89 17.37
CA VAL A 314 -9.00 -25.67 18.12
C VAL A 314 -10.51 -25.42 18.15
N LYS A 315 -11.06 -25.20 19.35
CA LYS A 315 -12.51 -25.06 19.56
C LYS A 315 -12.90 -23.70 20.12
N TYR A 316 -12.05 -23.11 20.97
CA TYR A 316 -12.37 -21.89 21.70
C TYR A 316 -11.33 -20.80 21.48
N ILE A 317 -11.81 -19.57 21.46
CA ILE A 317 -11.01 -18.34 21.45
C ILE A 317 -11.39 -17.54 22.69
N ALA A 318 -10.41 -17.18 23.51
CA ALA A 318 -10.58 -16.28 24.64
C ALA A 318 -9.85 -14.95 24.39
N VAL A 319 -10.52 -13.83 24.63
CA VAL A 319 -9.99 -12.46 24.43
C VAL A 319 -10.23 -11.61 25.67
N GLY A 320 -9.38 -10.60 25.90
CA GLY A 320 -9.46 -9.71 27.07
C GLY A 320 -8.85 -10.29 28.35
N MET A 321 -8.32 -11.51 28.30
CA MET A 321 -7.59 -12.13 29.40
C MET A 321 -6.23 -11.44 29.59
N LEU A 322 -5.84 -11.19 30.84
CA LEU A 322 -4.45 -10.93 31.22
C LEU A 322 -3.83 -12.17 31.87
N SER A 323 -4.61 -12.83 32.72
CA SER A 323 -4.15 -13.95 33.54
C SER A 323 -5.05 -15.19 33.41
N TYR A 324 -4.47 -16.38 33.49
CA TYR A 324 -5.23 -17.64 33.64
C TYR A 324 -6.12 -17.69 34.89
N ARG A 325 -5.90 -16.77 35.84
CA ARG A 325 -6.68 -16.62 37.07
C ARG A 325 -7.76 -15.55 36.96
N ASP A 326 -7.88 -14.88 35.81
CA ASP A 326 -8.89 -13.85 35.63
C ASP A 326 -10.29 -14.48 35.71
N PRO A 327 -11.21 -13.88 36.48
CA PRO A 327 -12.57 -14.39 36.59
C PRO A 327 -13.33 -14.16 35.27
N PRO A 328 -14.37 -14.97 34.96
CA PRO A 328 -15.05 -14.98 33.66
C PRO A 328 -15.62 -13.64 33.20
N GLU A 329 -15.85 -12.69 34.10
CA GLU A 329 -16.41 -11.38 33.80
C GLU A 329 -15.41 -10.43 33.13
N LEU A 330 -14.11 -10.72 33.24
CA LEU A 330 -13.04 -9.88 32.66
C LEU A 330 -12.66 -10.26 31.23
N TRP A 331 -13.17 -11.38 30.71
CA TRP A 331 -12.80 -11.90 29.40
C TRP A 331 -13.99 -12.48 28.67
N GLN A 332 -13.82 -12.68 27.37
CA GLN A 332 -14.88 -13.15 26.49
C GLN A 332 -14.45 -14.44 25.81
N ARG A 333 -15.38 -15.39 25.68
CA ARG A 333 -15.15 -16.68 25.02
C ARG A 333 -16.02 -16.82 23.78
N TYR A 334 -15.39 -17.19 22.67
CA TYR A 334 -16.03 -17.46 21.38
C TYR A 334 -15.75 -18.89 20.94
N ASN A 335 -16.68 -19.48 20.17
CA ASN A 335 -16.42 -20.75 19.50
C ASN A 335 -15.77 -20.48 18.15
N VAL A 336 -14.88 -21.38 17.73
CA VAL A 336 -14.35 -21.37 16.37
C VAL A 336 -15.42 -21.89 15.43
N LYS A 337 -15.93 -21.01 14.56
CA LYS A 337 -16.85 -21.36 13.47
C LYS A 337 -16.10 -21.98 12.30
N ARG A 338 -14.94 -21.41 11.94
CA ARG A 338 -14.13 -21.87 10.82
C ARG A 338 -12.64 -21.66 11.11
N ALA A 339 -11.84 -22.68 10.82
CA ALA A 339 -10.39 -22.62 10.86
C ALA A 339 -9.84 -22.71 9.42
N ILE A 340 -9.04 -21.72 9.02
CA ILE A 340 -8.61 -21.53 7.63
C ILE A 340 -7.08 -21.48 7.59
N PRO A 341 -6.40 -22.62 7.39
CA PRO A 341 -4.96 -22.60 7.16
C PRO A 341 -4.65 -21.91 5.82
N HIS A 342 -3.50 -21.25 5.74
CA HIS A 342 -3.01 -20.78 4.45
C HIS A 342 -2.86 -21.97 3.48
N PRO A 343 -3.30 -21.85 2.21
CA PRO A 343 -3.39 -22.99 1.28
C PRO A 343 -2.03 -23.66 0.98
N LYS A 344 -0.94 -22.92 1.13
CA LYS A 344 0.44 -23.44 0.96
C LYS A 344 1.02 -24.06 2.23
N TYR A 345 0.29 -24.11 3.35
CA TYR A 345 0.76 -24.75 4.58
C TYR A 345 0.65 -26.27 4.47
N ILE A 346 1.77 -26.97 4.62
CA ILE A 346 1.82 -28.43 4.58
C ILE A 346 2.64 -28.93 5.77
N ALA A 347 1.98 -29.53 6.77
CA ALA A 347 2.69 -30.16 7.88
C ALA A 347 3.50 -31.38 7.37
N PRO A 348 4.71 -31.66 7.90
CA PRO A 348 5.39 -30.98 9.00
C PRO A 348 6.34 -29.85 8.58
N HIS A 349 6.25 -29.35 7.34
CA HIS A 349 7.09 -28.26 6.85
C HIS A 349 6.81 -26.96 7.62
N LYS A 350 7.83 -26.11 7.73
CA LYS A 350 7.79 -24.88 8.53
C LYS A 350 7.41 -23.61 7.74
N TYR A 351 7.12 -23.75 6.46
CA TYR A 351 6.71 -22.66 5.57
C TYR A 351 5.21 -22.37 5.68
N HIS A 352 4.83 -21.12 5.42
CA HIS A 352 3.43 -20.69 5.38
C HIS A 352 2.63 -21.03 6.64
N ASN A 353 3.29 -21.03 7.80
CA ASN A 353 2.67 -21.38 9.07
C ASN A 353 1.84 -20.21 9.62
N ILE A 354 0.70 -19.97 8.99
CA ILE A 354 -0.25 -18.90 9.30
C ILE A 354 -1.67 -19.36 8.99
N ALA A 355 -2.63 -18.96 9.81
CA ALA A 355 -4.03 -19.35 9.69
C ALA A 355 -4.96 -18.27 10.25
N LEU A 356 -6.20 -18.27 9.76
CA LEU A 356 -7.29 -17.45 10.25
C LEU A 356 -8.29 -18.31 11.01
N LEU A 357 -8.79 -17.79 12.13
CA LEU A 357 -9.92 -18.36 12.86
C LEU A 357 -11.09 -17.39 12.79
N GLU A 358 -12.22 -17.86 12.28
CA GLU A 358 -13.50 -17.15 12.27
C GLU A 358 -14.28 -17.54 13.53
N THR A 359 -14.72 -16.54 14.27
CA THR A 359 -15.58 -16.69 15.45
C THR A 359 -17.04 -16.93 15.04
N ASP A 360 -17.80 -17.63 15.90
CA ASP A 360 -19.22 -17.87 15.71
C ASP A 360 -20.07 -16.59 15.80
N LYS A 361 -19.62 -15.61 16.57
CA LYS A 361 -20.27 -14.31 16.78
C LYS A 361 -19.24 -13.18 16.68
N GLU A 362 -19.72 -11.97 16.44
CA GLU A 362 -18.86 -10.78 16.50
C GLU A 362 -18.24 -10.61 17.89
N ILE A 363 -16.95 -10.28 17.89
CA ILE A 363 -16.15 -9.97 19.05
C ILE A 363 -16.58 -8.60 19.57
N ALA A 364 -17.08 -8.56 20.81
CA ALA A 364 -17.43 -7.31 21.46
C ALA A 364 -16.16 -6.55 21.86
N PHE A 365 -15.85 -5.49 21.12
CA PHE A 365 -14.70 -4.64 21.42
C PHE A 365 -14.89 -3.83 22.71
N SER A 366 -13.79 -3.62 23.43
CA SER A 366 -13.73 -2.88 24.70
C SER A 366 -12.29 -2.36 24.91
N SER A 367 -12.01 -1.66 26.01
CA SER A 367 -10.63 -1.27 26.36
C SER A 367 -9.66 -2.46 26.44
N ALA A 368 -10.16 -3.64 26.77
CA ALA A 368 -9.37 -4.87 26.87
C ALA A 368 -9.35 -5.71 25.59
N VAL A 369 -10.20 -5.39 24.61
CA VAL A 369 -10.37 -6.16 23.38
C VAL A 369 -10.46 -5.22 22.19
N LEU A 370 -9.35 -5.03 21.48
CA LEU A 370 -9.25 -4.17 20.30
C LEU A 370 -8.41 -4.87 19.24
N PRO A 371 -8.74 -4.75 17.94
CA PRO A 371 -7.96 -5.40 16.89
C PRO A 371 -6.55 -4.80 16.77
N ALA A 372 -5.59 -5.61 16.32
CA ALA A 372 -4.29 -5.13 15.85
C ALA A 372 -4.39 -4.68 14.39
N CYS A 373 -3.58 -3.70 14.00
CA CYS A 373 -3.37 -3.39 12.59
C CYS A 373 -2.42 -4.42 11.96
N LEU A 374 -2.51 -4.61 10.64
CA LEU A 374 -1.59 -5.46 9.91
C LEU A 374 -0.52 -4.62 9.25
N GLN A 375 0.71 -5.13 9.19
CA GLN A 375 1.76 -4.47 8.46
C GLN A 375 1.54 -4.59 6.95
N VAL A 376 1.46 -3.44 6.29
CA VAL A 376 1.22 -3.32 4.84
C VAL A 376 2.35 -2.56 4.13
N ASP A 377 2.86 -1.52 4.79
CA ASP A 377 3.99 -0.72 4.30
C ASP A 377 5.31 -1.50 4.44
N ASP A 378 6.39 -1.01 3.82
CA ASP A 378 7.71 -1.63 3.96
C ASP A 378 8.21 -1.56 5.41
N GLU A 379 8.88 -2.63 5.83
CA GLU A 379 9.45 -2.73 7.17
C GLU A 379 10.55 -1.69 7.34
N SER A 380 10.31 -0.73 8.23
CA SER A 380 11.41 -0.07 8.94
C SER A 380 12.12 -1.11 9.81
N ASP A 381 13.45 -0.99 9.97
CA ASP A 381 14.24 -1.82 10.89
C ASP A 381 13.89 -1.48 12.35
N THR A 382 12.66 -1.79 12.76
CA THR A 382 12.13 -1.48 14.08
C THR A 382 12.22 -2.68 15.00
N ASP A 383 12.62 -2.40 16.23
CA ASP A 383 12.46 -3.32 17.34
C ASP A 383 10.99 -3.70 17.54
N ALA A 384 10.75 -4.90 18.04
CA ALA A 384 9.42 -5.44 18.19
C ALA A 384 9.22 -6.10 19.55
N TYR A 385 7.97 -6.33 19.90
CA TYR A 385 7.58 -7.06 21.10
C TYR A 385 6.96 -8.38 20.70
N PHE A 386 7.53 -9.47 21.19
CA PHE A 386 6.84 -10.74 21.25
C PHE A 386 5.86 -10.72 22.43
N THR A 387 4.60 -11.10 22.18
CA THR A 387 3.57 -11.22 23.20
C THR A 387 2.89 -12.59 23.15
N GLY A 388 2.70 -13.18 24.33
CA GLY A 388 2.03 -14.47 24.45
C GLY A 388 2.11 -15.08 25.85
N TRP A 389 1.24 -16.05 26.11
CA TRP A 389 1.33 -16.89 27.31
C TRP A 389 2.31 -18.05 27.04
N ALA A 390 3.36 -18.14 27.86
CA ALA A 390 4.39 -19.18 27.76
C ALA A 390 4.30 -20.20 28.91
N ARG A 391 4.70 -21.45 28.64
CA ARG A 391 4.86 -22.49 29.66
C ARG A 391 6.36 -22.64 29.98
N ARG A 392 6.75 -22.48 31.25
CA ARG A 392 8.13 -22.70 31.71
C ARG A 392 8.36 -24.18 32.01
N TYR A 393 9.46 -24.73 31.50
CA TYR A 393 9.93 -26.08 31.80
C TYR A 393 11.07 -25.99 32.82
N SER A 394 10.74 -25.85 34.11
CA SER A 394 11.71 -26.11 35.19
C SER A 394 11.00 -26.88 36.28
N GLU A 395 11.63 -27.95 36.77
CA GLU A 395 11.26 -28.93 37.81
C GLU A 395 10.14 -28.52 38.80
N GLY A 396 8.91 -28.43 38.28
CA GLY A 396 7.77 -27.84 38.98
C GLY A 396 7.03 -26.88 38.04
N PHE A 397 6.12 -27.45 37.22
CA PHE A 397 5.33 -26.77 36.21
C PHE A 397 4.69 -25.46 36.71
N SER A 398 5.37 -24.33 36.51
CA SER A 398 4.77 -23.01 36.66
C SER A 398 4.53 -22.42 35.27
N VAL A 399 3.27 -22.46 34.84
CA VAL A 399 2.81 -21.65 33.71
C VAL A 399 2.89 -20.19 34.16
N TYR A 400 3.45 -19.30 33.34
CA TYR A 400 3.29 -17.86 33.61
C TYR A 400 1.79 -17.58 33.60
N ASN A 401 1.23 -17.28 34.77
CA ASN A 401 -0.20 -17.03 34.86
C ASN A 401 -0.58 -15.79 34.06
N THR A 402 0.33 -14.81 34.01
CA THR A 402 0.16 -13.51 33.36
C THR A 402 0.77 -13.50 31.96
N LEU A 403 0.13 -12.80 31.02
CA LEU A 403 0.64 -12.54 29.67
C LEU A 403 2.06 -11.96 29.73
N GLN A 404 2.97 -12.50 28.93
CA GLN A 404 4.35 -12.03 28.85
C GLN A 404 4.56 -11.13 27.64
N CYS A 405 5.42 -10.13 27.81
CA CYS A 405 5.93 -9.29 26.74
C CYS A 405 7.47 -9.34 26.75
N ILE A 406 8.07 -9.58 25.59
CA ILE A 406 9.51 -9.72 25.42
C ILE A 406 9.95 -8.81 24.28
N TYR A 407 10.87 -7.90 24.56
CA TYR A 407 11.51 -7.09 23.53
C TYR A 407 12.46 -7.96 22.70
N GLU A 408 12.25 -7.97 21.38
CA GLU A 408 13.04 -8.73 20.41
C GLU A 408 13.57 -7.80 19.30
N MET A 409 14.84 -8.00 18.95
CA MET A 409 15.52 -7.29 17.87
C MET A 409 15.53 -8.11 16.60
N ARG A 410 15.48 -7.42 15.47
CA ARG A 410 15.61 -8.03 14.14
C ARG A 410 17.04 -8.54 13.91
N PHE A 411 17.14 -9.70 13.26
CA PHE A 411 18.38 -10.24 12.72
C PHE A 411 18.43 -10.05 11.20
N SER A 412 19.64 -9.90 10.66
CA SER A 412 19.85 -9.78 9.22
C SER A 412 19.47 -11.08 8.50
N THR A 413 19.22 -10.99 7.20
CA THR A 413 18.91 -12.18 6.39
C THR A 413 20.04 -13.20 6.46
N GLU A 414 21.28 -12.73 6.42
CA GLU A 414 22.49 -13.56 6.46
C GLU A 414 22.65 -14.26 7.82
N GLU A 415 22.39 -13.54 8.92
CA GLU A 415 22.41 -14.11 10.28
C GLU A 415 21.40 -15.26 10.40
N CYS A 416 20.20 -15.08 9.85
CA CYS A 416 19.13 -16.06 9.94
C CYS A 416 19.32 -17.24 9.00
N GLN A 417 19.82 -17.04 7.78
CA GLN A 417 20.21 -18.14 6.89
C GLN A 417 21.32 -19.00 7.51
N LYS A 418 22.28 -18.36 8.17
CA LYS A 418 23.36 -19.07 8.88
C LYS A 418 22.82 -19.88 10.07
N LYS A 419 21.87 -19.34 10.84
CA LYS A 419 21.28 -20.04 11.99
C LYS A 419 20.31 -21.16 11.57
N PHE A 420 19.55 -20.95 10.51
CA PHE A 420 18.49 -21.84 10.05
C PHE A 420 18.79 -22.39 8.64
N PRO A 421 19.82 -23.26 8.51
CA PRO A 421 20.15 -23.90 7.25
C PRO A 421 19.07 -24.93 6.85
N PRO A 422 19.13 -25.43 5.60
CA PRO A 422 18.31 -26.54 5.14
C PRO A 422 18.26 -27.73 6.12
N THR A 423 17.06 -28.15 6.50
CA THR A 423 16.80 -29.36 7.29
C THR A 423 15.61 -30.12 6.73
N ARG A 424 15.33 -31.33 7.26
CA ARG A 424 14.21 -32.17 6.80
C ARG A 424 12.86 -31.45 6.78
N THR A 425 12.59 -30.57 7.75
CA THR A 425 11.32 -29.81 7.87
C THR A 425 11.42 -28.36 7.36
N LEU A 426 12.62 -27.93 6.96
CA LEU A 426 12.93 -26.59 6.45
C LEU A 426 13.87 -26.76 5.23
N ARG A 427 13.37 -27.35 4.15
CA ARG A 427 14.20 -27.85 3.03
C ARG A 427 14.99 -26.76 2.32
N ASP A 428 14.43 -25.57 2.22
CA ASP A 428 15.03 -24.41 1.56
C ASP A 428 15.79 -23.52 2.56
N GLY A 429 15.90 -23.94 3.84
CA GLY A 429 16.39 -23.10 4.92
C GLY A 429 15.45 -21.92 5.20
N TYR A 430 15.99 -20.87 5.81
CA TYR A 430 15.26 -19.62 6.06
C TYR A 430 14.98 -18.85 4.76
N VAL A 431 13.72 -18.41 4.60
CA VAL A 431 13.25 -17.69 3.41
C VAL A 431 12.73 -16.30 3.81
N ASN A 432 13.57 -15.28 3.64
CA ASN A 432 13.29 -13.88 3.97
C ASN A 432 11.94 -13.36 3.41
N THR A 433 11.54 -13.78 2.20
CA THR A 433 10.31 -13.27 1.59
C THR A 433 9.04 -13.61 2.37
N THR A 434 9.01 -14.75 3.05
CA THR A 434 7.82 -15.25 3.77
C THR A 434 8.03 -15.35 5.29
N GLN A 435 9.28 -15.21 5.73
CA GLN A 435 9.70 -15.38 7.11
C GLN A 435 10.55 -14.18 7.54
N MET A 436 10.49 -13.88 8.83
CA MET A 436 11.34 -12.89 9.49
C MET A 436 11.92 -13.50 10.77
N CYS A 437 12.97 -12.89 11.30
CA CYS A 437 13.80 -13.51 12.31
C CYS A 437 14.16 -12.47 13.39
N TYR A 438 13.74 -12.78 14.61
CA TYR A 438 13.79 -11.86 15.75
C TYR A 438 14.26 -12.61 17.00
N GLY A 439 14.80 -11.85 17.95
CA GLY A 439 15.16 -12.41 19.25
C GLY A 439 16.07 -11.50 20.08
N GLN A 440 16.60 -12.04 21.17
CA GLN A 440 17.42 -11.29 22.13
C GLN A 440 18.91 -11.52 21.83
N LYS A 441 19.65 -10.47 21.46
CA LYS A 441 21.07 -10.57 21.09
C LYS A 441 22.01 -10.71 22.30
N ASP A 442 21.65 -10.17 23.46
CA ASP A 442 22.59 -9.92 24.56
C ASP A 442 22.33 -10.71 25.86
N GLU A 443 21.35 -11.63 25.89
CA GLU A 443 21.00 -12.33 27.13
C GLU A 443 21.67 -13.71 27.24
N THR A 444 22.74 -13.78 28.04
CA THR A 444 23.32 -15.03 28.55
C THR A 444 22.47 -15.58 29.68
N GLY A 445 21.54 -16.49 29.38
CA GLY A 445 20.86 -17.27 30.42
C GLY A 445 19.35 -17.44 30.30
N SER A 446 18.78 -17.51 29.09
CA SER A 446 17.35 -17.80 29.01
C SER A 446 17.06 -19.24 29.45
N THR A 447 16.21 -19.37 30.47
CA THR A 447 15.63 -20.64 30.88
C THR A 447 14.79 -21.14 29.70
N CYS A 448 14.95 -22.41 29.32
CA CYS A 448 14.21 -23.01 28.20
C CYS A 448 12.69 -22.84 28.37
N GLU A 449 12.11 -21.96 27.55
CA GLU A 449 10.67 -21.78 27.48
C GLU A 449 10.15 -22.26 26.13
N VAL A 450 9.02 -22.96 26.18
CA VAL A 450 8.32 -23.41 24.98
C VAL A 450 7.27 -22.36 24.66
N LYS A 451 7.58 -21.47 23.71
CA LYS A 451 6.60 -20.58 23.08
C LYS A 451 5.79 -21.39 22.06
N ALA A 452 4.51 -21.64 22.34
CA ALA A 452 3.64 -22.45 21.45
C ALA A 452 3.21 -21.70 20.19
N SER A 453 3.07 -20.37 20.28
CA SER A 453 2.75 -19.40 19.23
C SER A 453 2.69 -18.02 19.90
N GLY A 454 2.53 -16.94 19.15
CA GLY A 454 2.43 -15.59 19.71
C GLY A 454 2.53 -14.54 18.62
N SER A 455 2.31 -13.30 19.03
CA SER A 455 2.26 -12.14 18.15
C SER A 455 3.58 -11.41 18.24
N LEU A 456 4.16 -11.08 17.09
CA LEU A 456 5.26 -10.12 17.01
C LEU A 456 4.68 -8.80 16.53
N THR A 457 4.72 -7.81 17.40
CA THR A 457 4.12 -6.50 17.14
C THR A 457 5.16 -5.41 17.22
N SER A 458 5.19 -4.52 16.23
CA SER A 458 5.82 -3.22 16.38
C SER A 458 4.77 -2.23 16.90
N GLN A 459 5.23 -1.22 17.62
CA GLN A 459 4.42 -0.07 17.96
C GLN A 459 4.76 1.00 16.92
N ASP A 460 3.92 1.17 15.91
CA ASP A 460 4.17 2.08 14.79
C ASP A 460 3.03 3.09 14.57
N HIS A 461 3.41 4.27 14.07
CA HIS A 461 2.66 5.45 13.60
C HIS A 461 1.64 6.14 14.52
N GLU A 462 1.01 5.47 15.48
CA GLU A 462 0.10 6.10 16.46
C GLU A 462 0.22 5.35 17.80
N GLN A 463 0.80 5.99 18.84
CA GLN A 463 1.32 5.38 20.11
C GLN A 463 0.43 4.38 20.86
N CYS A 464 -0.80 4.17 20.44
CA CYS A 464 -1.84 3.39 21.08
C CYS A 464 -2.19 2.09 20.35
N VAL A 465 -1.72 1.89 19.12
CA VAL A 465 -2.09 0.74 18.30
C VAL A 465 -0.87 -0.11 18.01
N PHE A 466 -1.05 -1.42 18.11
CA PHE A 466 -0.03 -2.39 17.76
C PHE A 466 -0.22 -2.83 16.31
N THR A 467 0.88 -2.81 15.56
CA THR A 467 0.94 -3.36 14.22
C THR A 467 1.53 -4.75 14.30
N LEU A 468 0.75 -5.74 13.87
CA LEU A 468 1.17 -7.13 13.80
C LEU A 468 2.07 -7.32 12.57
N ILE A 469 3.36 -7.52 12.84
CA ILE A 469 4.40 -7.70 11.82
C ILE A 469 4.69 -9.18 11.57
N GLY A 470 4.52 -10.02 12.60
CA GLY A 470 4.86 -11.44 12.53
C GLY A 470 3.99 -12.34 13.41
N VAL A 471 3.88 -13.60 13.00
CA VAL A 471 3.25 -14.68 13.80
C VAL A 471 4.30 -15.75 14.09
N LEU A 472 4.50 -16.09 15.36
CA LEU A 472 5.57 -17.03 15.74
C LEU A 472 5.37 -18.39 15.08
N SER A 473 6.39 -18.84 14.34
CA SER A 473 6.34 -20.11 13.60
C SER A 473 7.17 -21.20 14.26
N PHE A 474 8.45 -20.95 14.52
CA PHE A 474 9.36 -21.87 15.20
C PHE A 474 10.59 -21.12 15.71
N GLY A 475 11.38 -21.73 16.60
CA GLY A 475 12.60 -21.12 17.12
C GLY A 475 13.48 -22.12 17.84
N LEU A 476 14.70 -21.68 18.18
CA LEU A 476 15.69 -22.46 18.91
C LEU A 476 15.80 -21.91 20.35
N SER A 477 14.88 -22.31 21.24
CA SER A 477 14.78 -21.74 22.59
C SER A 477 15.73 -22.35 23.64
N CYS A 478 16.67 -23.22 23.25
CA CYS A 478 17.43 -24.05 24.21
C CYS A 478 18.93 -24.22 23.94
N THR A 479 19.57 -23.39 23.10
CA THR A 479 20.99 -23.60 22.74
C THR A 479 22.01 -22.82 23.60
N GLY A 480 21.60 -22.17 24.69
CA GLY A 480 22.50 -21.44 25.60
C GLY A 480 23.20 -20.20 24.98
N ARG A 481 22.87 -19.85 23.74
CA ARG A 481 23.32 -18.65 23.02
C ARG A 481 22.12 -18.06 22.32
N GLY A 482 21.68 -16.87 22.75
CA GLY A 482 20.66 -15.99 22.16
C GLY A 482 19.45 -16.67 21.53
N GLU A 483 18.25 -16.45 22.08
CA GLU A 483 17.02 -16.93 21.45
C GLU A 483 16.86 -16.27 20.07
N GLN A 484 16.78 -17.08 19.01
CA GLN A 484 16.40 -16.65 17.67
C GLN A 484 15.15 -17.42 17.26
N ASN A 485 14.12 -16.66 16.91
CA ASN A 485 12.81 -17.15 16.54
C ASN A 485 12.47 -16.70 15.12
N VAL A 486 11.85 -17.61 14.37
CA VAL A 486 11.34 -17.36 13.02
C VAL A 486 9.84 -17.17 13.07
N TYR A 487 9.40 -16.07 12.47
CA TYR A 487 8.01 -15.66 12.38
C TYR A 487 7.55 -15.72 10.93
N SER A 488 6.29 -16.06 10.70
CA SER A 488 5.63 -15.86 9.42
C SER A 488 5.43 -14.36 9.21
N ARG A 489 5.95 -13.81 8.10
CA ARG A 489 5.93 -12.36 7.79
C ARG A 489 4.53 -11.92 7.35
N VAL A 490 3.82 -11.17 8.19
CA VAL A 490 2.40 -10.82 7.97
C VAL A 490 2.18 -10.11 6.64
N LYS A 491 3.05 -9.16 6.29
CA LYS A 491 2.98 -8.40 5.03
C LYS A 491 2.81 -9.30 3.80
N TYR A 492 3.56 -10.41 3.72
CA TYR A 492 3.49 -11.34 2.58
C TYR A 492 2.09 -11.98 2.44
N TYR A 493 1.38 -12.14 3.55
CA TYR A 493 0.07 -12.79 3.61
C TYR A 493 -1.10 -11.81 3.58
N VAL A 494 -0.87 -10.50 3.63
CA VAL A 494 -1.94 -9.48 3.63
C VAL A 494 -2.93 -9.69 2.48
N PRO A 495 -2.53 -9.92 1.21
CA PRO A 495 -3.50 -10.13 0.13
C PRO A 495 -4.46 -11.30 0.39
N TRP A 496 -3.94 -12.42 0.92
CA TRP A 496 -4.74 -13.59 1.30
C TRP A 496 -5.66 -13.30 2.50
N ILE A 497 -5.17 -12.52 3.48
CA ILE A 497 -5.96 -12.11 4.64
C ILE A 497 -7.12 -11.21 4.19
N GLU A 498 -6.84 -10.20 3.36
CA GLU A 498 -7.84 -9.24 2.89
C GLU A 498 -8.97 -9.90 2.09
N GLU A 499 -8.66 -10.90 1.27
CA GLU A 499 -9.65 -11.67 0.50
C GLU A 499 -10.68 -12.39 1.40
N ILE A 500 -10.23 -12.90 2.54
CA ILE A 500 -11.05 -13.72 3.44
C ILE A 500 -11.75 -12.88 4.50
N VAL A 501 -11.03 -11.91 5.09
CA VAL A 501 -11.50 -11.13 6.24
C VAL A 501 -12.40 -9.99 5.79
N TRP A 502 -12.09 -9.36 4.65
CA TRP A 502 -12.87 -8.25 4.09
C TRP A 502 -13.24 -8.51 2.62
N PRO A 503 -14.03 -9.57 2.35
CA PRO A 503 -14.47 -9.90 1.00
C PRO A 503 -15.33 -8.78 0.42
N PHE A 504 -15.33 -8.65 -0.91
CA PHE A 504 -16.22 -7.70 -1.58
C PHE A 504 -17.68 -8.12 -1.32
N VAL A 505 -18.45 -7.22 -0.71
CA VAL A 505 -19.90 -7.38 -0.63
C VAL A 505 -20.44 -6.89 -1.97
N ASN A 506 -20.72 -7.80 -2.89
CA ASN A 506 -21.54 -7.46 -4.06
C ASN A 506 -22.94 -7.19 -3.55
N PHE A 507 -23.35 -5.92 -3.53
CA PHE A 507 -24.76 -5.58 -3.43
C PHE A 507 -25.42 -6.07 -4.74
N VAL A 508 -26.10 -7.21 -4.66
CA VAL A 508 -26.98 -7.75 -5.71
C VAL A 508 -28.33 -7.07 -5.61
#